data_AF-A0A5E4L467-F1
#
_entry.id   AF-A0A5E4L467-F1
#
_cell.length_a   1.000
_cell.length_b   1.000
_cell.length_c   1.000
_cell.angle_alpha   90.00
_cell.angle_beta   90.00
_cell.angle_gamma   90.00
#
_symmetry.space_group_name_H-M   'P 1'
#
loop_
_entity.id
_entity.type
_entity.pdbx_description
1 polymer ?
#
loop_
_entity_poly.entity_id
_entity_poly.type
_entity_poly.pdbx_seq_one_letter_code
_entity_poly.pdbx_strand_id
1 'polypeptide(L)'
;MLFNEGVLNGTLLIGPDPLGANFDYQVFLEARRKMRLIGLQMTGSERGLEEYQKIFSFNGNSIKARIRLVMGRNYQGDLRELWRETLTYEDLIYLKTHAGYGTHISLSDNVSYFTEAMKEGYDQPRKKPYRLFYLDCCKSEKYYKEVLRGYTGDGTDLILHKWFCDYQIVGPVIVLIDELMNGSDFETIVSKMNDEYGIPHFDVDDEPEDLSLDRKMITYSISDVL
;
A
#
# COMPACT_ATOMS: atom_id res chain seq x y z
N MET A 1 16.13 0.21 -8.28
CA MET A 1 15.01 0.11 -9.24
C MET A 1 13.94 1.17 -8.96
N LEU A 2 13.38 1.25 -7.75
CA LEU A 2 12.34 2.25 -7.39
C LEU A 2 12.75 3.74 -7.50
N PHE A 3 14.05 4.02 -7.68
CA PHE A 3 14.60 5.38 -7.74
C PHE A 3 15.30 5.69 -9.07
N ASN A 4 15.21 4.79 -10.05
CA ASN A 4 16.04 4.86 -11.26
C ASN A 4 15.80 6.13 -12.09
N GLU A 5 14.66 6.81 -11.92
CA GLU A 5 14.30 8.04 -12.64
C GLU A 5 14.57 9.32 -11.82
N GLY A 6 15.25 9.22 -10.68
CA GLY A 6 15.46 10.36 -9.77
C GLY A 6 14.20 10.80 -9.02
N VAL A 7 13.11 10.03 -9.15
CA VAL A 7 11.82 10.29 -8.52
C VAL A 7 11.30 9.00 -7.91
N LEU A 8 10.72 9.10 -6.71
CA LEU A 8 9.89 8.08 -6.10
C LEU A 8 8.46 8.64 -6.03
N ASN A 9 7.54 8.09 -6.81
CA ASN A 9 6.13 8.41 -6.70
C ASN A 9 5.42 7.33 -5.89
N GLY A 10 4.65 7.73 -4.86
CA GLY A 10 3.79 6.81 -4.14
C GLY A 10 2.37 7.32 -3.93
N THR A 11 1.42 6.39 -3.88
CA THR A 11 0.03 6.65 -3.47
C THR A 11 -0.36 5.75 -2.30
N LEU A 12 -0.80 6.36 -1.20
CA LEU A 12 -1.38 5.72 -0.03
C LEU A 12 -2.89 5.96 -0.05
N LEU A 13 -3.64 4.93 -0.44
CA LEU A 13 -5.08 4.97 -0.50
C LEU A 13 -5.67 4.33 0.76
N ILE A 14 -6.37 5.13 1.55
CA ILE A 14 -7.18 4.66 2.67
C ILE A 14 -8.62 4.50 2.17
N GLY A 15 -9.03 3.26 1.95
CA GLY A 15 -10.37 2.89 1.52
C GLY A 15 -11.42 3.18 2.60
N PRO A 16 -12.69 3.41 2.20
CA PRO A 16 -13.79 3.61 3.13
C PRO A 16 -14.00 2.36 4.01
N ASP A 17 -14.17 2.49 5.31
CA ASP A 17 -14.54 1.36 6.18
C ASP A 17 -16.08 1.22 6.28
N PRO A 18 -16.65 0.03 6.05
CA PRO A 18 -18.07 -0.22 6.22
C PRO A 18 -18.53 -0.07 7.67
N LEU A 19 -17.63 -0.17 8.66
CA LEU A 19 -17.95 -0.12 10.09
C LEU A 19 -18.01 1.31 10.67
N GLY A 20 -17.54 2.35 9.96
CA GLY A 20 -17.84 3.74 10.33
C GLY A 20 -16.95 4.83 9.72
N ALA A 21 -17.51 6.06 9.59
CA ALA A 21 -16.84 7.23 9.02
C ALA A 21 -15.66 7.78 9.85
N ASN A 22 -15.61 7.49 11.15
CA ASN A 22 -14.55 7.97 12.02
C ASN A 22 -13.23 7.21 11.84
N PHE A 23 -13.27 5.96 11.42
CA PHE A 23 -12.08 5.12 11.28
C PHE A 23 -11.14 5.65 10.18
N ASP A 24 -11.67 5.80 8.95
CA ASP A 24 -10.90 6.25 7.78
C ASP A 24 -10.19 7.57 8.08
N TYR A 25 -10.89 8.43 8.81
CA TYR A 25 -10.41 9.74 9.19
C TYR A 25 -9.27 9.66 10.21
N GLN A 26 -9.36 8.81 11.23
CA GLN A 26 -8.28 8.62 12.22
C GLN A 26 -7.03 8.04 11.57
N VAL A 27 -7.19 7.01 10.74
CA VAL A 27 -6.11 6.40 9.96
C VAL A 27 -5.44 7.43 9.05
N PHE A 28 -6.23 8.23 8.35
CA PHE A 28 -5.73 9.32 7.50
C PHE A 28 -4.94 10.35 8.31
N LEU A 29 -5.47 10.80 9.46
CA LEU A 29 -4.79 11.76 10.34
C LEU A 29 -3.48 11.21 10.90
N GLU A 30 -3.44 9.93 11.27
CA GLU A 30 -2.23 9.28 11.78
C GLU A 30 -1.18 9.11 10.69
N ALA A 31 -1.58 8.71 9.48
CA ALA A 31 -0.68 8.65 8.32
C ALA A 31 -0.10 10.05 8.02
N ARG A 32 -0.95 11.08 8.01
CA ARG A 32 -0.54 12.49 7.89
C ARG A 32 0.49 12.88 8.97
N ARG A 33 0.24 12.51 10.23
CA ARG A 33 1.15 12.81 11.35
C ARG A 33 2.50 12.12 11.15
N LYS A 34 2.51 10.82 10.88
CA LYS A 34 3.75 10.04 10.73
C LYS A 34 4.55 10.44 9.47
N MET A 35 3.90 10.75 8.34
CA MET A 35 4.59 11.29 7.16
C MET A 35 5.37 12.57 7.48
N ARG A 36 4.77 13.48 8.26
CA ARG A 36 5.46 14.70 8.69
C ARG A 36 6.63 14.41 9.62
N LEU A 37 6.51 13.40 10.50
CA LEU A 37 7.59 13.00 11.40
C LEU A 37 8.81 12.48 10.65
N ILE A 38 8.62 11.77 9.54
CA ILE A 38 9.72 11.32 8.67
C ILE A 38 10.23 12.42 7.72
N GLY A 39 9.76 13.66 7.89
CA GLY A 39 10.26 14.85 7.19
C GLY A 39 9.63 15.11 5.83
N LEU A 40 8.52 14.44 5.48
CA LEU A 40 7.75 14.81 4.29
C LEU A 40 7.00 16.12 4.52
N GLN A 41 7.10 17.04 3.57
CA GLN A 41 6.43 18.33 3.61
C GLN A 41 5.19 18.31 2.73
N MET A 42 4.05 18.79 3.25
CA MET A 42 2.82 18.88 2.48
C MET A 42 2.94 19.99 1.43
N THR A 43 2.74 19.66 0.16
CA THR A 43 2.83 20.59 -0.98
C THR A 43 1.48 20.85 -1.66
N GLY A 44 0.49 19.99 -1.42
CA GLY A 44 -0.85 20.13 -1.96
C GLY A 44 -1.89 19.59 -0.97
N SER A 45 -3.07 20.20 -0.95
CA SER A 45 -4.17 19.74 -0.12
C SER A 45 -5.49 20.11 -0.79
N GLU A 46 -6.24 19.08 -1.14
CA GLU A 46 -7.60 19.14 -1.63
C GLU A 46 -8.47 18.26 -0.74
N ARG A 47 -9.79 18.33 -0.94
CA ARG A 47 -10.71 17.54 -0.13
C ARG A 47 -10.50 16.03 -0.39
N GLY A 48 -10.01 15.33 0.63
CA GLY A 48 -9.75 13.89 0.58
C GLY A 48 -8.45 13.50 -0.14
N LEU A 49 -7.60 14.47 -0.51
CA LEU A 49 -6.30 14.23 -1.15
C LEU A 49 -5.27 15.21 -0.58
N GLU A 50 -4.17 14.69 -0.05
CA GLU A 50 -3.01 15.51 0.32
C GLU A 50 -1.76 15.02 -0.41
N GLU A 51 -0.93 15.94 -0.88
CA GLU A 51 0.34 15.64 -1.52
C GLU A 51 1.50 16.06 -0.63
N TYR A 52 2.48 15.19 -0.54
CA TYR A 52 3.67 15.32 0.29
C TYR A 52 4.92 15.15 -0.56
N GLN A 53 5.97 15.92 -0.26
CA GLN A 53 7.26 15.83 -0.95
C GLN A 53 8.43 15.89 0.02
N LYS A 54 9.51 15.19 -0.34
CA LYS A 54 10.83 15.26 0.31
C LYS A 54 11.90 15.00 -0.73
N ILE A 55 13.02 15.69 -0.62
CA ILE A 55 14.23 15.37 -1.37
C ILE A 55 15.17 14.64 -0.42
N PHE A 56 15.70 13.50 -0.85
CA PHE A 56 16.65 12.71 -0.09
C PHE A 56 17.81 12.27 -0.99
N SER A 57 18.94 11.88 -0.38
CA SER A 57 20.09 11.37 -1.12
C SER A 57 20.12 9.85 -1.07
N PHE A 58 20.31 9.23 -2.23
CA PHE A 58 20.46 7.78 -2.35
C PHE A 58 21.55 7.46 -3.36
N ASN A 59 22.59 6.71 -2.95
CA ASN A 59 23.75 6.36 -3.77
C ASN A 59 24.36 7.57 -4.51
N GLY A 60 24.50 8.70 -3.82
CA GLY A 60 25.06 9.94 -4.39
C GLY A 60 24.13 10.72 -5.31
N ASN A 61 22.93 10.22 -5.58
CA ASN A 61 21.91 10.91 -6.37
C ASN A 61 20.91 11.63 -5.47
N SER A 62 20.33 12.73 -5.98
CA SER A 62 19.24 13.44 -5.35
C SER A 62 17.91 12.89 -5.87
N ILE A 63 17.11 12.29 -4.99
CA ILE A 63 15.83 11.68 -5.32
C ILE A 63 14.69 12.55 -4.78
N LYS A 64 13.70 12.84 -5.62
CA LYS A 64 12.46 13.52 -5.21
C LYS A 64 11.39 12.48 -4.89
N ALA A 65 11.04 12.32 -3.62
CA ALA A 65 9.84 11.60 -3.22
C ALA A 65 8.60 12.50 -3.36
N ARG A 66 7.54 11.98 -3.97
CA ARG A 66 6.20 12.54 -3.97
C ARG A 66 5.22 11.48 -3.52
N ILE A 67 4.53 11.71 -2.41
CA ILE A 67 3.57 10.80 -1.82
C ILE A 67 2.18 11.45 -1.83
N ARG A 68 1.20 10.79 -2.45
CA ARG A 68 -0.23 11.13 -2.34
C ARG A 68 -0.84 10.35 -1.19
N LEU A 69 -1.54 11.02 -0.28
CA LEU A 69 -2.38 10.40 0.72
C LEU A 69 -3.85 10.67 0.37
N VAL A 70 -4.62 9.62 0.17
CA VAL A 70 -6.01 9.70 -0.28
C VAL A 70 -6.93 9.11 0.77
N MET A 71 -7.95 9.88 1.17
CA MET A 71 -9.07 9.39 1.97
C MET A 71 -10.22 9.06 1.03
N GLY A 72 -10.36 7.79 0.66
CA GLY A 72 -11.27 7.34 -0.41
C GLY A 72 -12.71 7.85 -0.24
N ARG A 73 -13.26 7.78 0.98
CA ARG A 73 -14.62 8.26 1.29
C ARG A 73 -14.82 9.76 1.07
N ASN A 74 -13.77 10.56 1.26
CA ASN A 74 -13.84 12.03 1.20
C ASN A 74 -13.28 12.60 -0.10
N TYR A 75 -12.71 11.76 -0.97
CA TYR A 75 -12.19 12.17 -2.26
C TYR A 75 -13.34 12.52 -3.20
N GLN A 76 -13.29 13.73 -3.79
CA GLN A 76 -14.35 14.22 -4.67
C GLN A 76 -14.08 13.99 -6.16
N GLY A 77 -12.89 13.49 -6.51
CA GLY A 77 -12.55 13.13 -7.88
C GLY A 77 -13.03 11.73 -8.26
N ASP A 78 -12.73 11.31 -9.50
CA ASP A 78 -13.00 9.95 -9.95
C ASP A 78 -11.96 8.98 -9.37
N LEU A 79 -12.39 8.13 -8.44
CA LEU A 79 -11.54 7.09 -7.83
C LEU A 79 -11.02 6.08 -8.86
N ARG A 80 -11.79 5.80 -9.93
CA ARG A 80 -11.37 4.89 -11.01
C ARG A 80 -10.19 5.48 -11.75
N GLU A 81 -10.30 6.76 -12.11
CA GLU A 81 -9.25 7.47 -12.82
C GLU A 81 -7.99 7.60 -11.96
N LEU A 82 -8.14 7.97 -10.69
CA LEU A 82 -7.04 8.00 -9.72
C LEU A 82 -6.33 6.65 -9.62
N TRP A 83 -7.09 5.55 -9.59
CA TRP A 83 -6.54 4.21 -9.50
C TRP A 83 -5.78 3.82 -10.78
N ARG A 84 -6.35 4.11 -11.95
CA ARG A 84 -5.70 3.89 -13.24
C ARG A 84 -4.39 4.66 -13.35
N GLU A 85 -4.37 5.93 -12.94
CA GLU A 85 -3.16 6.74 -12.90
C GLU A 85 -2.12 6.16 -11.92
N THR A 86 -2.57 5.79 -10.72
CA THR A 86 -1.73 5.20 -9.67
C THR A 86 -1.02 3.96 -10.17
N LEU A 87 -1.76 3.04 -10.79
CA LEU A 87 -1.18 1.83 -11.37
C LEU A 87 -0.21 2.12 -12.51
N THR A 88 -0.42 3.19 -13.27
CA THR A 88 0.43 3.47 -14.44
C THR A 88 1.75 4.11 -14.04
N TYR A 89 1.73 5.03 -13.06
CA TYR A 89 2.83 5.98 -12.85
C TYR A 89 3.52 5.90 -11.48
N GLU A 90 2.95 5.20 -10.51
CA GLU A 90 3.50 5.16 -9.14
C GLU A 90 4.51 4.00 -8.98
N ASP A 91 5.56 4.28 -8.22
CA ASP A 91 6.58 3.31 -7.81
C ASP A 91 6.13 2.53 -6.56
N LEU A 92 5.40 3.19 -5.66
CA LEU A 92 4.80 2.60 -4.46
C LEU A 92 3.28 2.77 -4.46
N ILE A 93 2.56 1.67 -4.28
CA ILE A 93 1.10 1.68 -4.16
C ILE A 93 0.76 1.00 -2.85
N TYR A 94 0.15 1.76 -1.94
CA TYR A 94 -0.37 1.25 -0.68
C TYR A 94 -1.88 1.35 -0.67
N LEU A 95 -2.54 0.24 -0.36
CA LEU A 95 -3.98 0.20 -0.16
C LEU A 95 -4.26 -0.31 1.25
N LYS A 96 -4.90 0.53 2.07
CA LYS A 96 -5.49 0.12 3.33
C LYS A 96 -7.00 0.07 3.20
N THR A 97 -7.61 -1.06 3.53
CA THR A 97 -9.05 -1.23 3.42
C THR A 97 -9.52 -2.35 4.34
N HIS A 98 -10.80 -2.33 4.72
CA HIS A 98 -11.44 -3.51 5.24
C HIS A 98 -11.72 -4.51 4.09
N ALA A 99 -11.71 -5.80 4.39
CA ALA A 99 -12.03 -6.86 3.45
C ALA A 99 -12.91 -7.91 4.16
N GLY A 100 -14.13 -8.12 3.68
CA GLY A 100 -14.99 -9.17 4.23
C GLY A 100 -14.82 -10.47 3.46
N TYR A 101 -14.41 -11.55 4.14
CA TYR A 101 -14.20 -12.94 3.67
C TYR A 101 -14.64 -13.29 2.22
N GLY A 102 -13.89 -12.87 1.19
CA GLY A 102 -14.16 -13.19 -0.22
C GLY A 102 -15.31 -12.39 -0.87
N THR A 103 -15.96 -11.49 -0.13
CA THR A 103 -17.23 -10.86 -0.52
C THR A 103 -17.10 -9.39 -0.91
N HIS A 104 -16.21 -8.62 -0.30
CA HIS A 104 -16.03 -7.21 -0.62
C HIS A 104 -14.66 -6.67 -0.19
N ILE A 105 -14.22 -5.62 -0.87
CA ILE A 105 -13.09 -4.77 -0.46
C ILE A 105 -13.64 -3.37 -0.43
N SER A 106 -13.56 -2.71 0.70
CA SER A 106 -14.43 -1.59 1.06
C SER A 106 -14.32 -0.31 0.23
N LEU A 107 -13.53 -0.32 -0.84
CA LEU A 107 -13.66 0.62 -1.96
C LEU A 107 -14.91 0.35 -2.83
N SER A 108 -15.46 -0.88 -2.83
CA SER A 108 -16.63 -1.34 -3.58
C SER A 108 -17.13 -2.70 -3.07
N ASP A 109 -18.45 -2.88 -2.91
CA ASP A 109 -19.06 -4.20 -2.63
C ASP A 109 -18.83 -5.22 -3.76
N ASN A 110 -18.34 -4.76 -4.92
CA ASN A 110 -17.96 -5.59 -6.05
C ASN A 110 -16.44 -5.59 -6.23
N VAL A 111 -15.82 -6.72 -5.87
CA VAL A 111 -14.37 -7.00 -6.05
C VAL A 111 -13.95 -6.88 -7.53
N SER A 112 -14.88 -7.07 -8.49
CA SER A 112 -14.58 -6.97 -9.93
C SER A 112 -14.07 -5.59 -10.31
N TYR A 113 -14.55 -4.53 -9.65
CA TYR A 113 -14.12 -3.15 -9.92
C TYR A 113 -12.61 -2.96 -9.72
N PHE A 114 -12.08 -3.55 -8.65
CA PHE A 114 -10.66 -3.50 -8.36
C PHE A 114 -9.87 -4.40 -9.32
N THR A 115 -10.33 -5.62 -9.56
CA THR A 115 -9.62 -6.55 -10.46
C THR A 115 -9.61 -6.08 -11.92
N GLU A 116 -10.69 -5.44 -12.38
CA GLU A 116 -10.79 -4.84 -13.71
C GLU A 116 -9.83 -3.66 -13.83
N ALA A 117 -9.78 -2.77 -12.84
CA ALA A 117 -8.89 -1.63 -12.89
C ALA A 117 -7.41 -2.03 -12.74
N MET A 118 -7.11 -3.08 -11.96
CA MET A 118 -5.79 -3.74 -11.92
C MET A 118 -5.40 -4.31 -13.29
N LYS A 119 -6.33 -5.01 -13.95
CA LYS A 119 -6.12 -5.55 -15.30
C LYS A 119 -5.91 -4.44 -16.32
N GLU A 120 -6.75 -3.41 -16.31
CA GLU A 120 -6.62 -2.24 -17.18
C GLU A 120 -5.27 -1.54 -16.98
N GLY A 121 -4.81 -1.40 -15.73
CA GLY A 121 -3.48 -0.86 -15.41
C GLY A 121 -2.33 -1.77 -15.85
N TYR A 122 -2.51 -3.09 -15.77
CA TYR A 122 -1.54 -4.08 -16.28
C TYR A 122 -1.40 -4.05 -17.79
N ASP A 123 -2.49 -3.85 -18.51
CA ASP A 123 -2.52 -3.79 -19.97
C ASP A 123 -2.04 -2.43 -20.51
N GLN A 124 -1.73 -1.46 -19.64
CA GLN A 124 -1.22 -0.15 -20.07
C GLN A 124 0.18 -0.27 -20.71
N PRO A 125 0.37 0.24 -21.94
CA PRO A 125 1.66 0.19 -22.64
C PRO A 125 2.80 0.94 -21.93
N ARG A 126 2.46 1.87 -21.02
CA ARG A 126 3.40 2.75 -20.32
C ARG A 126 3.61 2.38 -18.85
N LYS A 127 3.12 1.22 -18.40
CA LYS A 127 3.31 0.81 -17.01
C LYS A 127 4.79 0.75 -16.63
N LYS A 128 5.10 1.10 -15.40
CA LYS A 128 6.46 0.94 -14.87
C LYS A 128 6.86 -0.54 -14.83
N PRO A 129 8.11 -0.88 -15.18
CA PRO A 129 8.59 -2.26 -15.19
C PRO A 129 8.67 -2.85 -13.78
N TYR A 130 8.92 -2.00 -12.76
CA TYR A 130 9.00 -2.39 -11.36
C TYR A 130 8.10 -1.48 -10.51
N ARG A 131 7.28 -2.10 -9.65
CA ARG A 131 6.38 -1.42 -8.72
C ARG A 131 6.34 -2.17 -7.41
N LEU A 132 6.15 -1.43 -6.33
CA LEU A 132 6.00 -1.93 -4.99
C LEU A 132 4.54 -1.83 -4.58
N PHE A 133 3.87 -2.96 -4.45
CA PHE A 133 2.45 -3.00 -4.07
C PHE A 133 2.29 -3.54 -2.66
N TYR A 134 1.71 -2.75 -1.76
CA TYR A 134 1.45 -3.13 -0.37
C TYR A 134 -0.05 -3.05 -0.09
N LEU A 135 -0.66 -4.23 0.07
CA LEU A 135 -2.05 -4.38 0.46
C LEU A 135 -2.20 -4.67 1.96
N ASP A 136 -2.74 -3.72 2.69
CA ASP A 136 -3.01 -3.80 4.13
C ASP A 136 -4.50 -3.99 4.40
N CYS A 137 -4.93 -5.24 4.30
CA CYS A 137 -6.25 -5.70 4.71
C CYS A 137 -6.18 -7.14 5.22
N CYS A 138 -7.17 -7.54 6.01
CA CYS A 138 -7.25 -8.86 6.61
C CYS A 138 -7.40 -9.96 5.53
N LYS A 139 -6.67 -11.07 5.69
CA LYS A 139 -6.64 -12.25 4.77
C LYS A 139 -6.44 -11.88 3.30
N SER A 140 -5.68 -10.82 3.01
CA SER A 140 -5.51 -10.27 1.67
C SER A 140 -4.99 -11.27 0.62
N GLU A 141 -4.27 -12.32 1.02
CA GLU A 141 -3.77 -13.34 0.09
C GLU A 141 -4.87 -14.18 -0.55
N LYS A 142 -5.99 -14.43 0.16
CA LYS A 142 -7.13 -15.22 -0.36
C LYS A 142 -7.81 -14.53 -1.56
N TYR A 143 -7.66 -13.22 -1.68
CA TYR A 143 -8.24 -12.43 -2.77
C TYR A 143 -7.27 -12.26 -3.94
N TYR A 144 -5.96 -12.33 -3.68
CA TYR A 144 -5.00 -11.67 -4.55
C TYR A 144 -3.78 -12.48 -4.92
N LYS A 145 -3.48 -13.60 -4.26
CA LYS A 145 -2.29 -14.39 -4.59
C LYS A 145 -2.30 -14.91 -6.02
N GLU A 146 -3.45 -15.41 -6.50
CA GLU A 146 -3.59 -15.91 -7.88
C GLU A 146 -3.93 -14.79 -8.87
N VAL A 147 -4.78 -13.85 -8.46
CA VAL A 147 -5.23 -12.71 -9.27
C VAL A 147 -4.08 -11.75 -9.56
N LEU A 148 -3.31 -11.33 -8.55
CA LEU A 148 -2.16 -10.45 -8.77
C LEU A 148 -1.09 -11.13 -9.59
N ARG A 149 -0.83 -12.43 -9.38
CA ARG A 149 0.17 -13.17 -10.18
C ARG A 149 -0.10 -13.08 -11.69
N GLY A 150 -1.37 -13.12 -12.11
CA GLY A 150 -1.75 -12.94 -13.52
C GLY A 150 -1.73 -11.48 -14.01
N TYR A 151 -1.85 -10.49 -13.11
CA TYR A 151 -2.03 -9.07 -13.43
C TYR A 151 -0.89 -8.14 -12.99
N THR A 152 0.18 -8.64 -12.39
CA THR A 152 1.37 -7.84 -12.04
C THR A 152 2.55 -8.16 -12.94
N GLY A 153 2.57 -9.36 -13.55
CA GLY A 153 3.64 -9.84 -14.42
C GLY A 153 4.98 -10.05 -13.70
N ASP A 154 5.98 -10.51 -14.44
CA ASP A 154 7.28 -11.00 -13.94
C ASP A 154 8.24 -9.90 -13.41
N GLY A 155 7.78 -8.65 -13.29
CA GLY A 155 8.60 -7.49 -12.89
C GLY A 155 8.09 -6.73 -11.66
N THR A 156 7.04 -7.19 -10.98
CA THR A 156 6.52 -6.49 -9.80
C THR A 156 7.04 -7.14 -8.51
N ASP A 157 7.78 -6.39 -7.69
CA ASP A 157 8.14 -6.86 -6.35
C ASP A 157 6.94 -6.68 -5.40
N LEU A 158 6.23 -7.77 -5.11
CA LEU A 158 5.07 -7.76 -4.19
C LEU A 158 5.53 -7.84 -2.72
N ILE A 159 5.76 -6.68 -2.14
CA ILE A 159 6.06 -6.57 -0.72
C ILE A 159 4.73 -6.50 0.05
N LEU A 160 4.41 -7.67 0.63
CA LEU A 160 3.81 -7.87 1.95
C LEU A 160 2.31 -8.12 2.03
N HIS A 161 2.01 -9.21 2.72
CA HIS A 161 0.70 -9.69 3.13
C HIS A 161 0.53 -9.61 4.66
N LYS A 162 -0.71 -9.45 5.12
CA LYS A 162 -1.13 -9.61 6.52
C LYS A 162 -2.38 -10.49 6.59
N TRP A 163 -2.33 -11.58 7.36
CA TRP A 163 -3.54 -12.38 7.65
C TRP A 163 -4.48 -11.65 8.60
N PHE A 164 -3.94 -10.95 9.60
CA PHE A 164 -4.69 -10.37 10.71
C PHE A 164 -4.40 -8.88 10.86
N CYS A 165 -5.32 -8.03 10.44
CA CYS A 165 -5.15 -6.59 10.46
C CYS A 165 -5.69 -5.97 11.75
N ASP A 166 -4.82 -5.48 12.65
CA ASP A 166 -5.19 -4.28 13.41
C ASP A 166 -5.37 -3.14 12.40
N TYR A 167 -6.63 -2.90 12.05
CA TYR A 167 -7.05 -1.94 11.05
C TYR A 167 -6.65 -0.51 11.44
N GLN A 168 -6.31 -0.22 12.70
CA GLN A 168 -5.92 1.12 13.14
C GLN A 168 -4.46 1.48 12.82
N ILE A 169 -3.62 0.50 12.47
CA ILE A 169 -2.18 0.70 12.33
C ILE A 169 -1.80 1.06 10.89
N VAL A 170 -1.20 2.24 10.70
CA VAL A 170 -0.53 2.67 9.44
C VAL A 170 0.99 2.77 9.58
N GLY A 171 1.54 2.48 10.77
CA GLY A 171 2.97 2.58 11.06
C GLY A 171 3.87 1.86 10.05
N PRO A 172 3.59 0.60 9.68
CA PRO A 172 4.44 -0.19 8.80
C PRO A 172 4.66 0.45 7.42
N VAL A 173 3.62 0.95 6.74
CA VAL A 173 3.84 1.59 5.42
C VAL A 173 4.65 2.89 5.56
N ILE A 174 4.50 3.62 6.65
CA ILE A 174 5.29 4.83 6.86
C ILE A 174 6.76 4.48 7.13
N VAL A 175 7.02 3.38 7.86
CA VAL A 175 8.37 2.83 8.04
C VAL A 175 8.94 2.32 6.73
N LEU A 176 8.16 1.65 5.89
CA LEU A 176 8.59 1.26 4.55
C LEU A 176 9.09 2.48 3.76
N ILE A 177 8.32 3.57 3.74
CA ILE A 177 8.69 4.80 3.03
C ILE A 177 9.97 5.40 3.63
N ASP A 178 10.08 5.47 4.97
CA ASP A 178 11.26 6.03 5.63
C ASP A 178 12.53 5.21 5.38
N GLU A 179 12.46 3.89 5.55
CA GLU A 179 13.58 2.97 5.33
C GLU A 179 13.98 2.92 3.85
N LEU A 180 13.03 3.01 2.91
CA LEU A 180 13.31 3.19 1.48
C LEU A 180 14.08 4.49 1.22
N MET A 181 13.71 5.59 1.86
CA MET A 181 14.43 6.87 1.74
C MET A 181 15.80 6.86 2.42
N ASN A 182 15.98 6.04 3.47
CA ASN A 182 17.26 5.83 4.14
C ASN A 182 18.18 4.88 3.35
N GLY A 183 17.64 4.21 2.33
CA GLY A 183 18.39 3.24 1.52
C GLY A 183 18.71 1.95 2.27
N SER A 184 17.88 1.60 3.25
CA SER A 184 18.02 0.39 4.03
C SER A 184 17.91 -0.86 3.16
N ASP A 185 18.63 -1.92 3.56
CA ASP A 185 18.47 -3.23 2.93
C ASP A 185 17.10 -3.84 3.24
N PHE A 186 16.77 -4.87 2.47
CA PHE A 186 15.47 -5.51 2.54
C PHE A 186 15.22 -6.17 3.92
N GLU A 187 16.22 -6.85 4.49
CA GLU A 187 16.07 -7.46 5.82
C GLU A 187 15.78 -6.41 6.90
N THR A 188 16.44 -5.25 6.84
CA THR A 188 16.22 -4.14 7.76
C THR A 188 14.83 -3.57 7.60
N ILE A 189 14.38 -3.30 6.37
CA ILE A 189 13.02 -2.81 6.09
C ILE A 189 11.99 -3.77 6.70
N VAL A 190 12.09 -5.06 6.43
CA VAL A 190 11.15 -6.07 6.95
C VAL A 190 11.18 -6.12 8.48
N SER A 191 12.36 -6.08 9.09
CA SER A 191 12.50 -6.08 10.55
C SER A 191 11.82 -4.85 11.18
N LYS A 192 12.11 -3.65 10.67
CA LYS A 192 11.58 -2.39 11.20
C LYS A 192 10.07 -2.29 11.06
N MET A 193 9.56 -2.69 9.91
CA MET A 193 8.13 -2.68 9.71
C MET A 193 7.42 -3.71 10.61
N ASN A 194 8.04 -4.86 10.92
CA ASN A 194 7.51 -5.83 11.87
C ASN A 194 7.46 -5.28 13.31
N ASP A 195 8.46 -4.49 13.72
CA ASP A 195 8.47 -3.84 15.04
C ASP A 195 7.28 -2.88 15.22
N GLU A 196 6.90 -2.16 14.17
CA GLU A 196 5.76 -1.22 14.17
C GLU A 196 4.39 -1.88 14.10
N TYR A 197 4.34 -3.17 13.76
CA TYR A 197 3.08 -3.90 13.64
C TYR A 197 2.49 -4.33 14.99
N GLY A 198 3.30 -4.44 16.04
CA GLY A 198 2.83 -4.89 17.35
C GLY A 198 2.32 -6.35 17.37
N ILE A 199 1.36 -6.64 18.26
CA ILE A 199 0.77 -7.99 18.44
C ILE A 199 -0.45 -8.14 17.49
N PRO A 200 -0.56 -9.21 16.69
CA PRO A 200 -1.70 -9.46 15.81
C PRO A 200 -3.04 -9.58 16.58
N HIS A 201 -4.12 -9.09 15.96
CA HIS A 201 -5.49 -9.23 16.46
C HIS A 201 -6.19 -10.43 15.82
N PHE A 202 -6.65 -11.39 16.62
CA PHE A 202 -7.52 -12.48 16.13
C PHE A 202 -8.98 -12.04 16.19
N ASP A 203 -9.71 -12.24 15.10
CA ASP A 203 -11.16 -12.08 15.07
C ASP A 203 -11.84 -13.37 15.55
N VAL A 204 -13.09 -13.24 15.98
CA VAL A 204 -13.93 -14.34 16.48
C VAL A 204 -14.19 -15.39 15.39
N ASP A 205 -14.06 -14.97 14.13
CA ASP A 205 -14.27 -15.76 12.91
C ASP A 205 -12.98 -16.42 12.38
N ASP A 206 -11.87 -16.37 13.12
CA ASP A 206 -10.61 -17.02 12.72
C ASP A 206 -10.58 -18.52 13.09
N GLU A 207 -10.12 -19.34 12.13
CA GLU A 207 -10.08 -20.80 12.29
C GLU A 207 -8.86 -21.25 13.11
N PRO A 208 -8.84 -22.45 13.69
CA PRO A 208 -7.66 -22.94 14.42
C PRO A 208 -6.37 -22.97 13.57
N GLU A 209 -6.51 -23.14 12.25
CA GLU A 209 -5.42 -23.13 11.27
C GLU A 209 -4.83 -21.72 11.09
N ASP A 210 -5.67 -20.69 11.19
CA ASP A 210 -5.27 -19.27 11.15
C ASP A 210 -4.33 -18.92 12.32
N LEU A 211 -4.48 -19.59 13.48
CA LEU A 211 -3.63 -19.41 14.65
C LEU A 211 -2.19 -19.94 14.48
N SER A 212 -1.98 -20.80 13.48
CA SER A 212 -0.72 -21.50 13.21
C SER A 212 0.20 -20.79 12.21
N LEU A 213 -0.34 -19.78 11.50
CA LEU A 213 0.40 -19.04 10.48
C LEU A 213 1.44 -18.09 11.12
N ASP A 214 2.59 -17.94 10.45
CA ASP A 214 3.64 -17.02 10.91
C ASP A 214 3.08 -15.58 10.89
N ARG A 215 3.23 -14.91 12.03
CA ARG A 215 2.62 -13.62 12.38
C ARG A 215 3.42 -12.44 11.86
N LYS A 216 4.55 -12.73 11.23
CA LYS A 216 5.40 -11.77 10.55
C LYS A 216 4.83 -11.49 9.17
N MET A 217 5.06 -10.27 8.76
CA MET A 217 4.81 -9.80 7.42
C MET A 217 5.47 -10.73 6.38
N ILE A 218 4.64 -11.29 5.50
CA ILE A 218 5.08 -12.29 4.52
C ILE A 218 5.39 -11.57 3.21
N THR A 219 6.65 -11.57 2.79
CA THR A 219 7.07 -11.01 1.51
C THR A 219 6.94 -12.03 0.39
N TYR A 220 6.32 -11.64 -0.73
CA TYR A 220 6.34 -12.42 -1.96
C TYR A 220 7.20 -11.68 -3.00
N SER A 221 8.47 -12.07 -3.15
CA SER A 221 9.19 -11.65 -4.36
C SER A 221 8.53 -12.34 -5.56
N ILE A 222 7.92 -11.56 -6.45
CA ILE A 222 7.42 -12.05 -7.73
C ILE A 222 8.46 -11.66 -8.78
N SER A 223 9.57 -12.37 -8.73
CA SER A 223 10.64 -12.31 -9.72
C SER A 223 10.99 -13.75 -10.08
N ASP A 224 10.58 -14.19 -11.26
CA ASP A 224 11.09 -15.41 -11.90
C ASP A 224 12.44 -15.11 -12.62
N VAL A 225 13.34 -14.38 -11.94
CA VAL A 225 14.69 -14.13 -12.45
C VAL A 225 15.71 -14.85 -11.55
N LEU A 226 16.04 -16.07 -11.96
CA LEU A 226 17.35 -16.70 -11.75
C LEU A 226 18.34 -16.16 -12.78
#